data_AF-A0A168EHV9-F1
#
_entry.id   AF-A0A168EHV9-F1
#
_cell.length_a   1.000
_cell.length_b   1.000
_cell.length_c   1.000
_cell.angle_alpha   90.00
_cell.angle_beta   90.00
_cell.angle_gamma   90.00
#
_symmetry.space_group_name_H-M   'P 1'
#
loop_
_entity.id
_entity.type
_entity.pdbx_description
1 polymer ?
#
loop_
_entity_poly.entity_id
_entity_poly.type
_entity_poly.pdbx_seq_one_letter_code
_entity_poly.pdbx_strand_id
1 'polypeptide(L)'
;MASMLSFASGSTSKSRPTATAKTTVALQALPVQDIETDQDRRGRSLKHLLKANHVNYAVVDKTLQLNNVNTHNLSAAYILGANETHLDTIYNEQIKHLDPWTPSPAEVIDEDWRDFLGDRNYQRAFVDFFEDKLAFQFAYDWKQEMKHVLIDGDEPLINCLIGAFGHPLNHLALAYEINSRALAMEALSLTCIHYNELHKYLDDPKYTKRSALPALSLQELISRLAQDESLQGTAAQERHDSLETLFSQHEDLILEYWNAWQIVDAAKQFQDLQQTAVALFTSSTSNCSSYQRSSINMG
;
A
#
# COMPACT_ATOMS: atom_id res chain seq x y z
N MET A 1 39.84 23.99 -30.77
CA MET A 1 39.52 24.03 -29.33
C MET A 1 38.01 23.95 -29.17
N ALA A 2 37.50 22.79 -28.80
CA ALA A 2 36.20 22.57 -28.14
C ALA A 2 36.20 21.11 -27.69
N SER A 3 36.50 20.91 -26.41
CA SER A 3 36.54 19.60 -25.76
C SER A 3 35.10 19.13 -25.54
N MET A 4 34.73 18.00 -26.14
CA MET A 4 33.52 17.25 -25.76
C MET A 4 33.81 16.58 -24.42
N LEU A 5 33.16 17.05 -23.35
CA LEU A 5 33.09 16.31 -22.09
C LEU A 5 31.89 15.36 -22.19
N SER A 6 32.21 14.09 -22.46
CA SER A 6 31.29 12.98 -22.24
C SER A 6 31.17 12.77 -20.73
N PHE A 7 30.00 13.06 -20.17
CA PHE A 7 29.65 12.58 -18.84
C PHE A 7 29.17 11.12 -18.98
N ALA A 8 30.10 10.19 -18.80
CA ALA A 8 29.73 8.82 -18.49
C ALA A 8 29.16 8.82 -17.06
N SER A 9 27.83 8.73 -16.94
CA SER A 9 27.20 8.39 -15.68
C SER A 9 27.60 6.95 -15.35
N GLY A 10 28.52 6.80 -14.40
CA GLY A 10 28.88 5.51 -13.86
C GLY A 10 27.67 4.93 -13.15
N SER A 11 27.07 3.88 -13.73
CA SER A 11 26.16 2.99 -13.02
C SER A 11 26.93 2.32 -11.89
N THR A 12 26.96 2.96 -10.72
CA THR A 12 27.31 2.27 -9.48
C THR A 12 26.15 1.33 -9.19
N SER A 13 26.27 0.08 -9.64
CA SER A 13 25.46 -1.02 -9.14
C SER A 13 25.55 -0.99 -7.61
N LYS A 14 24.51 -0.44 -6.96
CA LYS A 14 24.38 -0.47 -5.50
C LYS A 14 24.40 -1.95 -5.11
N SER A 15 25.39 -2.38 -4.32
CA SER A 15 25.49 -3.76 -3.86
C SER A 15 24.20 -4.13 -3.11
N ARG A 16 23.35 -4.97 -3.71
CA ARG A 16 22.14 -5.46 -3.03
C ARG A 16 22.56 -6.36 -1.87
N PRO A 17 21.97 -6.22 -0.68
CA PRO A 17 22.24 -7.12 0.44
C PRO A 17 21.97 -8.57 0.03
N THR A 18 22.92 -9.47 0.29
CA THR A 18 22.73 -10.90 0.00
C THR A 18 21.83 -11.51 1.08
N ALA A 19 20.67 -12.04 0.68
CA ALA A 19 19.77 -12.72 1.58
C ALA A 19 20.44 -13.99 2.17
N THR A 20 20.35 -14.17 3.49
CA THR A 20 20.85 -15.35 4.20
C THR A 20 19.70 -16.09 4.88
N ALA A 21 19.88 -17.35 5.25
CA ALA A 21 18.85 -18.11 5.98
C ALA A 21 18.35 -17.41 7.25
N LYS A 22 19.21 -16.63 7.93
CA LYS A 22 18.85 -15.86 9.13
C LYS A 22 17.99 -14.63 8.83
N THR A 23 18.03 -14.12 7.60
CA THR A 23 17.37 -12.89 7.17
C THR A 23 16.24 -13.16 6.16
N THR A 24 15.84 -14.43 5.98
CA THR A 24 14.79 -14.84 5.07
C THR A 24 13.68 -15.57 5.81
N VAL A 25 12.44 -15.28 5.43
CA VAL A 25 11.26 -16.03 5.89
C VAL A 25 10.74 -16.86 4.73
N ALA A 26 10.66 -18.18 4.92
CA ALA A 26 10.01 -19.05 3.95
C ALA A 26 8.49 -18.96 4.16
N LEU A 27 7.77 -18.48 3.14
CA LEU A 27 6.31 -18.44 3.14
C LEU A 27 5.78 -19.41 2.09
N GLN A 28 4.77 -20.17 2.47
CA GLN A 28 4.02 -20.97 1.52
C GLN A 28 3.07 -20.06 0.74
N ALA A 29 3.12 -20.13 -0.59
CA ALA A 29 2.16 -19.43 -1.43
C ALA A 29 0.75 -19.99 -1.16
N LEU A 30 -0.19 -19.08 -0.87
CA LEU A 30 -1.60 -19.44 -0.77
C LEU A 30 -2.17 -19.76 -2.16
N PRO A 31 -3.19 -20.64 -2.25
CA PRO A 31 -3.88 -20.88 -3.50
C PRO A 31 -4.47 -19.57 -4.05
N VAL A 32 -4.21 -19.30 -5.32
CA VAL A 32 -4.86 -18.18 -6.04
C VAL A 32 -6.32 -18.53 -6.25
N GLN A 33 -7.22 -17.66 -5.82
CA GLN A 33 -8.65 -17.76 -6.05
C GLN A 33 -8.98 -17.10 -7.38
N ASP A 34 -8.66 -17.79 -8.49
CA ASP A 34 -8.77 -17.22 -9.83
C ASP A 34 -10.22 -16.97 -10.26
N ILE A 35 -10.73 -15.76 -9.97
CA ILE A 35 -12.10 -15.37 -10.32
C ILE A 35 -12.29 -15.12 -11.82
N GLU A 36 -11.20 -14.96 -12.59
CA GLU A 36 -11.28 -14.67 -14.01
C GLU A 36 -11.80 -15.88 -14.80
N THR A 37 -11.41 -17.08 -14.36
CA THR A 37 -11.77 -18.36 -14.99
C THR A 37 -12.81 -19.15 -14.20
N ASP A 38 -13.22 -18.67 -13.02
CA ASP A 38 -14.13 -19.37 -12.12
C ASP A 38 -15.53 -19.59 -12.73
N GLN A 39 -15.98 -20.84 -12.65
CA GLN A 39 -17.29 -21.30 -13.11
C GLN A 39 -18.32 -21.35 -11.97
N ASP A 40 -17.92 -21.07 -10.73
CA ASP A 40 -18.85 -20.87 -9.63
C ASP A 40 -19.54 -19.51 -9.74
N ARG A 41 -20.81 -19.46 -9.34
CA ARG A 41 -21.61 -18.22 -9.39
C ARG A 41 -21.02 -17.14 -8.49
N ARG A 42 -20.40 -17.53 -7.39
CA ARG A 42 -19.77 -16.68 -6.40
C ARG A 42 -18.54 -15.95 -6.94
N GLY A 43 -17.63 -16.68 -7.59
CA GLY A 43 -16.44 -16.10 -8.22
C GLY A 43 -16.83 -15.12 -9.33
N ARG A 44 -17.82 -15.47 -10.16
CA ARG A 44 -18.37 -14.54 -11.17
C ARG A 44 -19.00 -13.30 -10.55
N SER A 45 -19.76 -13.44 -9.45
CA SER A 45 -20.34 -12.31 -8.74
C SER A 45 -19.25 -11.35 -8.26
N LEU A 46 -18.21 -11.85 -7.58
CA LEU A 46 -17.07 -11.03 -7.16
C LEU A 46 -16.42 -10.32 -8.36
N LYS A 47 -16.11 -11.05 -9.44
CA LYS A 47 -15.53 -10.47 -10.67
C LYS A 47 -16.37 -9.31 -11.21
N HIS A 48 -17.68 -9.49 -11.28
CA HIS A 48 -18.59 -8.45 -11.78
C HIS A 48 -18.63 -7.23 -10.86
N LEU A 49 -18.69 -7.43 -9.54
CA LEU A 49 -18.73 -6.35 -8.57
C LEU A 49 -17.42 -5.55 -8.53
N LEU A 50 -16.27 -6.23 -8.61
CA LEU A 50 -14.97 -5.55 -8.68
C LEU A 50 -14.83 -4.74 -9.98
N LYS A 51 -15.26 -5.30 -11.12
CA LYS A 51 -15.27 -4.56 -12.39
C LYS A 51 -16.24 -3.37 -12.33
N ALA A 52 -17.41 -3.54 -11.72
CA ALA A 52 -18.36 -2.45 -11.54
C ALA A 52 -17.78 -1.36 -10.62
N ASN A 53 -17.05 -1.72 -9.56
CA ASN A 53 -16.35 -0.75 -8.72
C ASN A 53 -15.33 0.04 -9.54
N HIS A 54 -14.43 -0.67 -10.22
CA HIS A 54 -13.36 -0.12 -11.05
C HIS A 54 -13.85 0.87 -12.10
N VAL A 55 -14.93 0.52 -12.79
CA VAL A 55 -15.47 1.35 -13.89
C VAL A 55 -16.19 2.60 -13.37
N ASN A 56 -16.86 2.52 -12.21
CA ASN A 56 -17.80 3.56 -11.79
C ASN A 56 -17.25 4.50 -10.71
N TYR A 57 -16.33 4.05 -9.86
CA TYR A 57 -15.94 4.78 -8.65
C TYR A 57 -14.45 5.06 -8.58
N ALA A 58 -14.12 6.24 -8.07
CA ALA A 58 -12.76 6.69 -7.86
C ALA A 58 -12.01 5.81 -6.83
N VAL A 59 -10.67 5.76 -6.94
CA VAL A 59 -9.81 5.02 -5.99
C VAL A 59 -9.54 5.83 -4.73
N VAL A 60 -9.69 7.15 -4.79
CA VAL A 60 -9.68 8.07 -3.65
C VAL A 60 -10.90 8.98 -3.71
N ASP A 61 -11.49 9.29 -2.57
CA ASP A 61 -12.65 10.17 -2.43
C ASP A 61 -12.40 11.59 -2.98
N LYS A 62 -13.46 12.37 -3.15
CA LYS A 62 -13.36 13.75 -3.67
C LYS A 62 -12.55 14.70 -2.80
N THR A 63 -12.35 14.38 -1.52
CA THR A 63 -11.49 15.16 -0.63
C THR A 63 -10.01 14.78 -0.77
N LEU A 64 -9.73 13.71 -1.52
CA LEU A 64 -8.41 13.15 -1.75
C LEU A 64 -7.73 12.68 -0.46
N GLN A 65 -8.53 12.30 0.54
CA GLN A 65 -8.07 11.89 1.86
C GLN A 65 -8.32 10.41 2.12
N LEU A 66 -9.42 9.86 1.63
CA LEU A 66 -9.85 8.50 1.96
C LEU A 66 -9.82 7.61 0.72
N ASN A 67 -9.21 6.45 0.86
CA ASN A 67 -9.17 5.44 -0.19
C ASN A 67 -10.50 4.69 -0.30
N ASN A 68 -10.86 4.30 -1.51
CA ASN A 68 -11.95 3.37 -1.76
C ASN A 68 -11.57 1.96 -1.27
N VAL A 69 -12.23 1.51 -0.21
CA VAL A 69 -11.98 0.20 0.42
C VAL A 69 -12.97 -0.89 -0.01
N ASN A 70 -13.87 -0.62 -0.97
CA ASN A 70 -14.91 -1.56 -1.36
C ASN A 70 -14.34 -2.84 -1.98
N THR A 71 -13.29 -2.73 -2.81
CA THR A 71 -12.60 -3.89 -3.38
C THR A 71 -11.97 -4.77 -2.30
N HIS A 72 -11.46 -4.16 -1.21
CA HIS A 72 -10.90 -4.88 -0.07
C HIS A 72 -11.98 -5.62 0.70
N ASN A 73 -13.10 -4.94 1.00
CA ASN A 73 -14.24 -5.53 1.71
C ASN A 73 -14.83 -6.73 0.95
N LEU A 74 -15.02 -6.59 -0.36
CA LEU A 74 -15.52 -7.67 -1.22
C LEU A 74 -14.56 -8.85 -1.29
N SER A 75 -13.28 -8.59 -1.53
CA SER A 75 -12.27 -9.65 -1.65
C SER A 75 -12.10 -10.38 -0.33
N ALA A 76 -12.01 -9.67 0.80
CA ALA A 76 -11.90 -10.28 2.12
C ALA A 76 -13.14 -11.12 2.46
N ALA A 77 -14.35 -10.60 2.23
CA ALA A 77 -15.58 -11.35 2.44
C ALA A 77 -15.62 -12.63 1.59
N TYR A 78 -15.19 -12.53 0.32
CA TYR A 78 -15.06 -13.69 -0.55
C TYR A 78 -14.00 -14.70 -0.07
N ILE A 79 -12.84 -14.26 0.38
CA ILE A 79 -11.84 -15.19 0.93
C ILE A 79 -12.39 -15.89 2.18
N LEU A 80 -13.23 -15.21 2.97
CA LEU A 80 -13.84 -15.73 4.21
C LEU A 80 -15.14 -16.54 4.01
N GLY A 81 -15.60 -16.79 2.78
CA GLY A 81 -16.77 -17.66 2.53
C GLY A 81 -18.11 -16.95 2.30
N ALA A 82 -18.14 -15.63 2.11
CA ALA A 82 -19.36 -14.88 1.76
C ALA A 82 -19.98 -15.34 0.42
N ASN A 83 -21.28 -15.63 0.39
CA ASN A 83 -22.01 -15.96 -0.85
C ASN A 83 -22.37 -14.69 -1.67
N GLU A 84 -23.01 -14.87 -2.81
CA GLU A 84 -23.39 -13.78 -3.72
C GLU A 84 -24.26 -12.73 -3.05
N THR A 85 -25.26 -13.15 -2.26
CA THR A 85 -26.15 -12.23 -1.53
C THR A 85 -25.37 -11.35 -0.55
N HIS A 86 -24.37 -11.92 0.14
CA HIS A 86 -23.51 -11.16 1.02
C HIS A 86 -22.64 -10.16 0.24
N LEU A 87 -22.06 -10.58 -0.89
CA LEU A 87 -21.24 -9.71 -1.73
C LEU A 87 -22.04 -8.55 -2.31
N ASP A 88 -23.24 -8.82 -2.84
CA ASP A 88 -24.15 -7.80 -3.35
C ASP A 88 -24.57 -6.83 -2.24
N THR A 89 -24.82 -7.33 -1.03
CA THR A 89 -25.17 -6.49 0.13
C THR A 89 -24.01 -5.56 0.49
N ILE A 90 -22.79 -6.08 0.57
CA ILE A 90 -21.58 -5.30 0.85
C ILE A 90 -21.41 -4.22 -0.23
N TYR A 91 -21.44 -4.60 -1.51
CA TYR A 91 -21.27 -3.66 -2.62
C TYR A 91 -22.30 -2.53 -2.55
N ASN A 92 -23.58 -2.87 -2.44
CA ASN A 92 -24.67 -1.89 -2.45
C ASN A 92 -24.63 -0.93 -1.25
N GLU A 93 -24.09 -1.37 -0.11
CA GLU A 93 -23.92 -0.49 1.04
C GLU A 93 -22.71 0.44 0.84
N GLN A 94 -21.58 -0.10 0.39
CA GLN A 94 -20.34 0.66 0.24
C GLN A 94 -20.47 1.76 -0.82
N ILE A 95 -21.10 1.47 -1.98
CA ILE A 95 -21.19 2.44 -3.09
C ILE A 95 -21.96 3.72 -2.74
N LYS A 96 -22.77 3.73 -1.67
CA LYS A 96 -23.49 4.93 -1.20
C LYS A 96 -22.53 6.02 -0.71
N HIS A 97 -21.31 5.64 -0.37
CA HIS A 97 -20.28 6.51 0.20
C HIS A 97 -19.10 6.72 -0.75
N LEU A 98 -19.14 6.14 -1.95
CA LEU A 98 -18.08 6.28 -2.94
C LEU A 98 -18.39 7.42 -3.90
N ASP A 99 -17.36 8.19 -4.24
CA ASP A 99 -17.46 9.21 -5.27
C ASP A 99 -17.23 8.56 -6.66
N PRO A 100 -18.01 8.94 -7.69
CA PRO A 100 -17.75 8.49 -9.05
C PRO A 100 -16.44 9.08 -9.57
N TRP A 101 -15.91 8.50 -10.65
CA TRP A 101 -14.75 9.08 -11.34
C TRP A 101 -15.00 10.53 -11.75
N THR A 102 -13.99 11.37 -11.54
CA THR A 102 -13.92 12.72 -12.10
C THR A 102 -12.82 12.77 -13.16
N PRO A 103 -12.96 13.60 -14.21
CA PRO A 103 -11.89 13.79 -15.18
C PRO A 103 -10.61 14.27 -14.52
N SER A 104 -9.47 13.72 -14.95
CA SER A 104 -8.15 14.19 -14.53
C SER A 104 -7.87 15.61 -15.03
N PRO A 105 -7.06 16.44 -14.34
CA PRO A 105 -6.65 17.75 -14.81
C PRO A 105 -5.97 17.72 -16.19
N ALA A 106 -5.19 16.68 -16.46
CA ALA A 106 -4.57 16.38 -17.75
C ALA A 106 -4.38 14.87 -17.93
N GLU A 107 -4.07 14.46 -19.15
CA GLU A 107 -3.62 13.10 -19.45
C GLU A 107 -2.19 12.87 -18.95
N VAL A 108 -1.89 11.62 -18.62
CA VAL A 108 -0.57 11.15 -18.19
C VAL A 108 0.01 10.32 -19.33
N ILE A 109 1.22 10.66 -19.79
CA ILE A 109 1.87 9.97 -20.93
C ILE A 109 3.27 9.47 -20.57
N ASP A 110 3.86 8.67 -21.47
CA ASP A 110 5.15 7.99 -21.26
C ASP A 110 6.28 8.96 -20.90
N GLU A 111 6.24 10.17 -21.47
CA GLU A 111 7.26 11.18 -21.34
C GLU A 111 7.23 11.92 -19.99
N ASP A 112 6.06 12.05 -19.35
CA ASP A 112 5.85 12.95 -18.21
C ASP A 112 5.15 12.31 -17.01
N TRP A 113 4.79 11.02 -17.05
CA TRP A 113 4.03 10.39 -15.97
C TRP A 113 4.66 10.51 -14.58
N ARG A 114 5.99 10.60 -14.51
CA ARG A 114 6.72 10.76 -13.25
C ARG A 114 6.55 12.15 -12.63
N ASP A 115 6.25 13.16 -13.43
CA ASP A 115 6.05 14.54 -12.97
C ASP A 115 4.75 14.69 -12.15
N PHE A 116 3.83 13.73 -12.29
CA PHE A 116 2.54 13.71 -11.58
C PHE A 116 2.53 12.78 -10.34
N LEU A 117 3.66 12.16 -10.00
CA LEU A 117 3.76 11.32 -8.80
C LEU A 117 3.43 12.09 -7.53
N GLY A 118 2.59 11.49 -6.69
CA GLY A 118 2.12 12.05 -5.42
C GLY A 118 0.93 13.01 -5.57
N ASP A 119 0.50 13.33 -6.79
CA ASP A 119 -0.69 14.16 -7.01
C ASP A 119 -1.96 13.30 -7.18
N ARG A 120 -2.76 13.27 -6.11
CA ARG A 120 -4.02 12.52 -6.03
C ARG A 120 -5.08 13.00 -7.03
N ASN A 121 -4.97 14.20 -7.60
CA ASN A 121 -5.88 14.66 -8.64
C ASN A 121 -5.74 13.85 -9.94
N TYR A 122 -4.60 13.20 -10.16
CA TYR A 122 -4.32 12.41 -11.36
C TYR A 122 -4.75 10.94 -11.26
N GLN A 123 -5.48 10.56 -10.21
CA GLN A 123 -5.91 9.17 -9.97
C GLN A 123 -6.59 8.52 -11.20
N ARG A 124 -7.43 9.28 -11.92
CA ARG A 124 -8.09 8.78 -13.12
C ARG A 124 -7.10 8.58 -14.26
N ALA A 125 -6.25 9.58 -14.52
CA ALA A 125 -5.26 9.50 -15.60
C ALA A 125 -4.23 8.40 -15.37
N PHE A 126 -3.82 8.12 -14.13
CA PHE A 126 -2.95 6.98 -13.86
C PHE A 126 -3.62 5.64 -14.10
N VAL A 127 -4.92 5.49 -13.77
CA VAL A 127 -5.66 4.27 -14.14
C VAL A 127 -5.69 4.11 -15.65
N ASP A 128 -6.05 5.16 -16.38
CA ASP A 128 -6.10 5.16 -17.85
C ASP A 128 -4.74 4.81 -18.47
N PHE A 129 -3.69 5.46 -17.97
CA PHE A 129 -2.31 5.24 -18.40
C PHE A 129 -1.90 3.77 -18.29
N PHE A 130 -2.12 3.13 -17.14
CA PHE A 130 -1.76 1.72 -16.97
C PHE A 130 -2.70 0.78 -17.76
N GLU A 131 -3.99 1.11 -17.90
CA GLU A 131 -4.88 0.31 -18.76
C GLU A 131 -4.44 0.32 -20.24
N ASP A 132 -4.01 1.48 -20.74
CA ASP A 132 -3.50 1.62 -22.11
C ASP A 132 -2.16 0.90 -22.29
N LYS A 133 -1.23 1.09 -21.35
CA LYS A 133 0.05 0.38 -21.31
C LYS A 133 -0.14 -1.14 -21.31
N LEU A 134 -1.05 -1.63 -20.49
CA LEU A 134 -1.38 -3.04 -20.40
C LEU A 134 -1.82 -3.61 -21.75
N ALA A 135 -2.66 -2.87 -22.48
CA ALA A 135 -3.13 -3.27 -23.79
C ALA A 135 -2.04 -3.19 -24.87
N PHE A 136 -1.33 -2.06 -24.96
CA PHE A 136 -0.44 -1.77 -26.09
C PHE A 136 0.99 -2.29 -25.92
N GLN A 137 1.48 -2.43 -24.69
CA GLN A 137 2.88 -2.79 -24.40
C GLN A 137 3.02 -4.17 -23.77
N PHE A 138 2.04 -4.60 -22.97
CA PHE A 138 2.12 -5.86 -22.21
C PHE A 138 1.16 -6.96 -22.68
N ALA A 139 0.39 -6.74 -23.76
CA ALA A 139 -0.53 -7.73 -24.33
C ALA A 139 -1.47 -8.36 -23.29
N TYR A 140 -1.97 -7.54 -22.35
CA TYR A 140 -2.81 -7.93 -21.22
C TYR A 140 -2.14 -8.77 -20.12
N ASP A 141 -0.81 -8.95 -20.14
CA ASP A 141 -0.05 -9.54 -19.04
C ASP A 141 0.27 -8.50 -17.95
N TRP A 142 -0.69 -8.31 -17.05
CA TRP A 142 -0.57 -7.33 -15.96
C TRP A 142 0.58 -7.65 -15.00
N LYS A 143 1.04 -8.91 -14.91
CA LYS A 143 2.16 -9.27 -14.04
C LYS A 143 3.49 -8.78 -14.61
N GLN A 144 3.62 -8.80 -15.94
CA GLN A 144 4.78 -8.18 -16.61
C GLN A 144 4.81 -6.67 -16.41
N GLU A 145 3.67 -6.01 -16.52
CA GLU A 145 3.56 -4.58 -16.23
C GLU A 145 3.92 -4.25 -14.77
N MET A 146 3.40 -5.02 -13.80
CA MET A 146 3.78 -4.87 -12.39
C MET A 146 5.29 -4.99 -12.19
N LYS A 147 5.91 -6.01 -12.79
CA LYS A 147 7.35 -6.19 -12.71
C LYS A 147 8.09 -4.99 -13.31
N HIS A 148 7.62 -4.50 -14.46
CA HIS A 148 8.21 -3.36 -15.14
C HIS A 148 8.19 -2.09 -14.27
N VAL A 149 7.03 -1.75 -13.69
CA VAL A 149 6.85 -0.51 -12.92
C VAL A 149 7.43 -0.61 -11.51
N LEU A 150 7.25 -1.74 -10.84
CA LEU A 150 7.62 -1.88 -9.44
C LEU A 150 9.08 -2.29 -9.26
N ILE A 151 9.68 -3.07 -10.17
CA ILE A 151 10.97 -3.74 -9.90
C ILE A 151 12.07 -3.33 -10.89
N ASP A 152 11.72 -3.16 -12.15
CA ASP A 152 12.69 -2.84 -13.21
C ASP A 152 12.96 -1.32 -13.27
N GLY A 153 14.02 -0.92 -13.99
CA GLY A 153 14.42 0.48 -14.15
C GLY A 153 15.33 1.03 -13.05
N ASP A 154 15.73 2.29 -13.20
CA ASP A 154 16.64 2.97 -12.27
C ASP A 154 15.92 3.52 -11.03
N GLU A 155 14.62 3.79 -11.13
CA GLU A 155 13.78 4.35 -10.07
C GLU A 155 12.48 3.54 -9.88
N PRO A 156 12.60 2.27 -9.45
CA PRO A 156 11.48 1.36 -9.25
C PRO A 156 10.52 1.84 -8.15
N LEU A 157 9.22 1.63 -8.33
CA LEU A 157 8.20 2.10 -7.37
C LEU A 157 7.85 1.10 -6.27
N ILE A 158 8.54 -0.06 -6.14
CA ILE A 158 8.20 -1.08 -5.13
C ILE A 158 8.13 -0.53 -3.70
N ASN A 159 9.06 0.34 -3.33
CA ASN A 159 9.11 0.90 -1.98
C ASN A 159 8.05 1.99 -1.74
N CYS A 160 7.38 2.48 -2.80
CA CYS A 160 6.27 3.42 -2.69
C CYS A 160 4.95 2.72 -2.31
N LEU A 161 4.89 1.38 -2.37
CA LEU A 161 3.72 0.60 -1.96
C LEU A 161 3.33 0.80 -0.48
N ILE A 162 4.25 1.31 0.35
CA ILE A 162 4.01 1.62 1.77
C ILE A 162 3.22 2.91 1.98
N GLY A 163 3.06 3.74 0.95
CA GLY A 163 2.26 4.96 0.99
C GLY A 163 0.81 4.69 1.41
N ALA A 164 0.13 5.71 1.95
CA ALA A 164 -1.24 5.58 2.46
C ALA A 164 -1.45 4.37 3.38
N PHE A 165 -0.54 4.17 4.35
CA PHE A 165 -0.54 3.03 5.28
C PHE A 165 -0.56 1.65 4.59
N GLY A 166 0.10 1.55 3.44
CA GLY A 166 0.16 0.30 2.67
C GLY A 166 -1.12 -0.02 1.89
N HIS A 167 -2.00 0.97 1.66
CA HIS A 167 -3.20 0.75 0.85
C HIS A 167 -2.87 0.22 -0.58
N PRO A 168 -1.87 0.76 -1.31
CA PRO A 168 -1.45 0.20 -2.60
C PRO A 168 -0.93 -1.23 -2.47
N LEU A 169 -0.15 -1.54 -1.42
CA LEU A 169 0.35 -2.89 -1.14
C LEU A 169 -0.78 -3.90 -0.92
N ASN A 170 -1.79 -3.53 -0.13
CA ASN A 170 -2.96 -4.37 0.11
C ASN A 170 -3.75 -4.61 -1.19
N HIS A 171 -3.94 -3.56 -1.97
CA HIS A 171 -4.59 -3.63 -3.27
C HIS A 171 -3.86 -4.58 -4.23
N LEU A 172 -2.52 -4.49 -4.29
CA LEU A 172 -1.67 -5.37 -5.07
C LEU A 172 -1.74 -6.83 -4.58
N ALA A 173 -1.69 -7.05 -3.26
CA ALA A 173 -1.78 -8.38 -2.67
C ALA A 173 -3.10 -9.07 -3.08
N LEU A 174 -4.22 -8.35 -2.99
CA LEU A 174 -5.52 -8.85 -3.44
C LEU A 174 -5.54 -9.10 -4.95
N ALA A 175 -4.96 -8.22 -5.77
CA ALA A 175 -4.85 -8.45 -7.22
C ALA A 175 -4.20 -9.81 -7.55
N TYR A 176 -3.15 -10.19 -6.81
CA TYR A 176 -2.53 -11.52 -6.94
C TYR A 176 -3.36 -12.64 -6.34
N GLU A 177 -3.98 -12.45 -5.18
CA GLU A 177 -4.73 -13.50 -4.48
C GLU A 177 -6.00 -13.90 -5.22
N ILE A 178 -6.70 -12.95 -5.83
CA ILE A 178 -7.93 -13.20 -6.60
C ILE A 178 -7.75 -13.11 -8.12
N ASN A 179 -6.51 -12.97 -8.60
CA ASN A 179 -6.15 -12.83 -10.02
C ASN A 179 -6.92 -11.72 -10.77
N SER A 180 -7.03 -10.52 -10.19
CA SER A 180 -7.81 -9.43 -10.76
C SER A 180 -6.95 -8.37 -11.43
N ARG A 181 -7.07 -8.25 -12.76
CA ARG A 181 -6.42 -7.22 -13.57
C ARG A 181 -6.86 -5.80 -13.19
N ALA A 182 -8.14 -5.61 -12.87
CA ALA A 182 -8.68 -4.29 -12.51
C ALA A 182 -8.02 -3.76 -11.22
N LEU A 183 -7.95 -4.60 -10.19
CA LEU A 183 -7.25 -4.26 -8.94
C LEU A 183 -5.75 -4.04 -9.20
N ALA A 184 -5.16 -4.76 -10.15
CA ALA A 184 -3.78 -4.55 -10.52
C ALA A 184 -3.56 -3.11 -11.03
N MET A 185 -4.40 -2.62 -11.95
CA MET A 185 -4.30 -1.25 -12.48
C MET A 185 -4.57 -0.19 -11.40
N GLU A 186 -5.57 -0.44 -10.54
CA GLU A 186 -5.83 0.41 -9.38
C GLU A 186 -4.64 0.45 -8.43
N ALA A 187 -3.96 -0.68 -8.19
CA ALA A 187 -2.80 -0.74 -7.32
C ALA A 187 -1.61 0.10 -7.84
N LEU A 188 -1.35 0.07 -9.16
CA LEU A 188 -0.32 0.94 -9.75
C LEU A 188 -0.70 2.41 -9.70
N SER A 189 -1.95 2.76 -10.00
CA SER A 189 -2.44 4.13 -9.87
C SER A 189 -2.33 4.62 -8.42
N LEU A 190 -2.78 3.82 -7.45
CA LEU A 190 -2.64 4.08 -6.02
C LEU A 190 -1.17 4.26 -5.60
N THR A 191 -0.26 3.45 -6.14
CA THR A 191 1.19 3.59 -5.89
C THR A 191 1.72 4.93 -6.39
N CYS A 192 1.25 5.39 -7.55
CA CYS A 192 1.67 6.66 -8.15
C CYS A 192 1.13 7.86 -7.38
N ILE A 193 -0.17 7.88 -7.04
CA ILE A 193 -0.79 9.02 -6.37
C ILE A 193 -0.46 9.11 -4.87
N HIS A 194 -0.07 8.00 -4.25
CA HIS A 194 0.44 7.98 -2.86
C HIS A 194 1.96 7.92 -2.78
N TYR A 195 2.64 8.19 -3.89
CA TYR A 195 4.08 8.39 -3.89
C TYR A 195 4.44 9.52 -2.92
N ASN A 196 5.34 9.24 -1.98
CA ASN A 196 5.77 10.18 -0.96
C ASN A 196 7.19 9.85 -0.47
N GLU A 197 7.81 10.78 0.26
CA GLU A 197 9.20 10.65 0.74
C GLU A 197 9.49 9.46 1.67
N LEU A 198 8.49 8.66 2.08
CA LEU A 198 8.74 7.50 2.94
C LEU A 198 9.55 6.42 2.23
N HIS A 199 9.45 6.30 0.89
CA HIS A 199 10.19 5.29 0.13
C HIS A 199 11.71 5.44 0.31
N LYS A 200 12.22 6.67 0.54
CA LYS A 200 13.64 6.97 0.67
C LYS A 200 14.33 6.20 1.80
N TYR A 201 13.59 5.89 2.87
CA TYR A 201 14.12 5.13 4.02
C TYR A 201 14.41 3.67 3.68
N LEU A 202 13.78 3.14 2.62
CA LEU A 202 14.03 1.81 2.08
C LEU A 202 15.01 1.84 0.90
N ASP A 203 14.99 2.91 0.10
CA ASP A 203 15.84 3.05 -1.11
C ASP A 203 17.28 3.45 -0.85
N ASP A 204 17.51 4.28 0.19
CA ASP A 204 18.82 4.83 0.50
C ASP A 204 19.40 4.16 1.77
N PRO A 205 20.43 3.31 1.61
CA PRO A 205 21.07 2.62 2.73
C PRO A 205 21.59 3.54 3.83
N LYS A 206 21.81 4.84 3.57
CA LYS A 206 22.28 5.79 4.60
C LYS A 206 21.32 5.92 5.78
N TYR A 207 20.02 5.64 5.57
CA TYR A 207 19.01 5.68 6.62
C TYR A 207 19.01 4.43 7.50
N THR A 208 19.56 3.32 7.00
CA THR A 208 19.70 2.07 7.76
C THR A 208 21.07 2.02 8.44
N LYS A 209 21.07 2.22 9.75
CA LYS A 209 22.29 2.35 10.59
C LYS A 209 22.20 1.36 11.74
N ARG A 210 23.34 1.02 12.35
CA ARG A 210 23.34 0.25 13.60
C ARG A 210 22.96 1.17 14.77
N SER A 211 21.88 0.86 15.49
CA SER A 211 21.53 1.56 16.72
C SER A 211 22.48 1.22 17.89
N ALA A 212 22.67 2.18 18.79
CA ALA A 212 23.37 1.99 20.07
C ALA A 212 22.53 1.20 21.09
N LEU A 213 21.20 1.16 20.92
CA LEU A 213 20.25 0.50 21.80
C LEU A 213 19.45 -0.56 21.02
N PRO A 214 20.09 -1.64 20.53
CA PRO A 214 19.39 -2.65 19.74
C PRO A 214 18.26 -3.31 20.55
N ALA A 215 17.25 -3.77 19.83
CA ALA A 215 16.14 -4.56 20.33
C ALA A 215 15.94 -5.76 19.42
N LEU A 216 15.60 -6.91 20.02
CA LEU A 216 15.42 -8.17 19.29
C LEU A 216 13.95 -8.46 18.97
N SER A 217 13.01 -7.70 19.53
CA SER A 217 11.58 -7.88 19.26
C SER A 217 10.88 -6.54 19.06
N LEU A 218 9.81 -6.57 18.24
CA LEU A 218 8.95 -5.40 18.06
C LEU A 218 8.23 -5.03 19.36
N GLN A 219 7.84 -6.02 20.17
CA GLN A 219 7.18 -5.79 21.45
C GLN A 219 8.05 -4.96 22.40
N GLU A 220 9.35 -5.23 22.44
CA GLU A 220 10.31 -4.43 23.21
C GLU A 220 10.36 -2.99 22.70
N LEU A 221 10.45 -2.79 21.38
CA LEU A 221 10.45 -1.46 20.78
C LEU A 221 9.18 -0.68 21.09
N ILE A 222 8.01 -1.30 20.95
CA ILE A 222 6.72 -0.68 21.29
C ILE A 222 6.67 -0.33 22.78
N SER A 223 7.17 -1.21 23.66
CA SER A 223 7.19 -0.93 25.11
C SER A 223 8.11 0.22 25.46
N ARG A 224 9.26 0.34 24.79
CA ARG A 224 10.17 1.49 24.92
C ARG A 224 9.51 2.76 24.41
N LEU A 225 8.92 2.71 23.21
CA LEU A 225 8.19 3.82 22.58
C LEU A 225 7.09 4.36 23.51
N ALA A 226 6.32 3.47 24.14
CA ALA A 226 5.24 3.85 25.06
C ALA A 226 5.73 4.53 26.36
N GLN A 227 6.99 4.34 26.74
CA GLN A 227 7.61 4.95 27.93
C GLN A 227 8.45 6.19 27.57
N ASP A 228 8.60 6.50 26.29
CA ASP A 228 9.43 7.60 25.83
C ASP A 228 8.69 8.93 25.98
N GLU A 229 9.07 9.70 26.99
CA GLU A 229 8.49 11.01 27.28
C GLU A 229 8.71 12.01 26.13
N SER A 230 9.76 11.82 25.31
CA SER A 230 10.03 12.71 24.16
C SER A 230 9.00 12.58 23.03
N LEU A 231 8.26 11.46 23.01
CA LEU A 231 7.21 11.19 22.04
C LEU A 231 5.80 11.50 22.57
N GLN A 232 5.67 11.94 23.83
CA GLN A 232 4.36 12.29 24.38
C GLN A 232 3.78 13.52 23.68
N GLY A 233 2.58 13.35 23.10
CA GLY A 233 1.86 14.43 22.42
C GLY A 233 2.32 14.74 20.99
N THR A 234 3.25 13.96 20.41
CA THR A 234 3.70 14.13 19.01
C THR A 234 2.67 13.63 18.00
N ALA A 235 1.91 12.60 18.35
CA ALA A 235 0.80 12.11 17.53
C ALA A 235 -0.43 13.01 17.72
N ALA A 236 -0.62 13.98 16.82
CA ALA A 236 -1.89 14.69 16.70
C ALA A 236 -2.97 13.74 16.19
N GLN A 237 -4.13 13.68 16.87
CA GLN A 237 -5.29 12.98 16.35
C GLN A 237 -5.76 13.65 15.03
N GLU A 238 -6.22 12.82 14.09
CA GLU A 238 -7.17 13.17 13.01
C GLU A 238 -6.66 13.60 11.62
N ARG A 239 -5.51 13.12 11.10
CA ARG A 239 -5.22 13.28 9.65
C ARG A 239 -4.66 12.02 9.00
N HIS A 240 -5.13 11.73 7.78
CA HIS A 240 -4.65 10.61 6.96
C HIS A 240 -3.17 10.79 6.58
N ASP A 241 -2.70 12.04 6.42
CA ASP A 241 -1.30 12.39 6.16
C ASP A 241 -0.47 12.64 7.44
N SER A 242 -0.94 12.10 8.58
CA SER A 242 -0.27 12.27 9.86
C SER A 242 1.09 11.57 9.90
N LEU A 243 1.27 10.48 9.15
CA LEU A 243 2.51 9.73 9.16
C LEU A 243 3.63 10.46 8.43
N GLU A 244 3.40 10.99 7.22
CA GLU A 244 4.42 11.78 6.51
C GLU A 244 4.80 13.02 7.33
N THR A 245 3.80 13.69 7.91
CA THR A 245 4.02 14.85 8.78
C THR A 245 4.86 14.46 10.01
N LEU A 246 4.52 13.36 10.68
CA LEU A 246 5.25 12.86 11.83
C LEU A 246 6.71 12.52 11.47
N PHE A 247 6.94 11.84 10.36
CA PHE A 247 8.29 11.55 9.86
C PHE A 247 9.06 12.83 9.52
N SER A 248 8.41 13.83 8.93
CA SER A 248 9.08 15.10 8.61
C SER A 248 9.51 15.90 9.85
N GLN A 249 8.74 15.79 10.95
CA GLN A 249 8.97 16.55 12.19
C GLN A 249 9.88 15.82 13.17
N HIS A 250 9.87 14.48 13.16
CA HIS A 250 10.54 13.63 14.14
C HIS A 250 11.43 12.56 13.49
N GLU A 251 11.98 12.84 12.30
CA GLU A 251 12.77 11.89 11.49
C GLU A 251 13.85 11.18 12.31
N ASP A 252 14.72 11.94 12.99
CA ASP A 252 15.84 11.37 13.77
C ASP A 252 15.36 10.43 14.88
N LEU A 253 14.29 10.82 15.57
CA LEU A 253 13.72 10.05 16.69
C LEU A 253 13.06 8.76 16.20
N ILE A 254 12.27 8.83 15.11
CA ILE A 254 11.68 7.63 14.51
C ILE A 254 12.78 6.70 13.98
N LEU A 255 13.82 7.26 13.37
CA LEU A 255 14.94 6.48 12.86
C LEU A 255 15.76 5.82 13.99
N GLU A 256 15.75 6.34 15.21
CA GLU A 256 16.34 5.67 16.36
C GLU A 256 15.66 4.32 16.63
N TYR A 257 14.32 4.31 16.65
CA TYR A 257 13.52 3.09 16.84
C TYR A 257 13.59 2.16 15.64
N TRP A 258 13.52 2.69 14.41
CA TRP A 258 13.66 1.92 13.18
C TRP A 258 14.98 1.14 13.17
N ASN A 259 16.09 1.84 13.43
CA ASN A 259 17.43 1.27 13.43
C ASN A 259 17.74 0.42 14.66
N ALA A 260 16.91 0.51 15.71
CA ALA A 260 17.02 -0.33 16.89
C ALA A 260 16.55 -1.77 16.63
N TRP A 261 15.66 -2.00 15.65
CA TRP A 261 15.21 -3.36 15.38
C TRP A 261 16.29 -4.19 14.67
N GLN A 262 16.88 -5.12 15.41
CA GLN A 262 17.89 -6.02 14.86
C GLN A 262 17.27 -7.36 14.47
N ILE A 263 17.33 -7.69 13.17
CA ILE A 263 16.87 -8.98 12.66
C ILE A 263 18.03 -10.00 12.76
N VAL A 264 17.89 -10.97 13.67
CA VAL A 264 18.86 -12.04 13.94
C VAL A 264 18.30 -13.43 13.61
N ASP A 265 16.97 -13.58 13.68
CA ASP A 265 16.20 -14.76 13.30
C ASP A 265 14.89 -14.28 12.67
N ALA A 266 14.92 -14.05 11.36
CA ALA A 266 13.78 -13.49 10.64
C ALA A 266 12.52 -14.33 10.78
N ALA A 267 12.62 -15.67 10.80
CA ALA A 267 11.45 -16.54 10.92
C ALA A 267 10.78 -16.39 12.29
N LYS A 268 11.57 -16.44 13.37
CA LYS A 268 11.06 -16.24 14.72
C LYS A 268 10.51 -14.83 14.92
N GLN A 269 11.25 -13.81 14.48
CA GLN A 269 10.83 -12.42 14.64
C GLN A 269 9.61 -12.06 13.78
N PHE A 270 9.42 -12.71 12.63
CA PHE A 270 8.21 -12.58 11.82
C PHE A 270 6.99 -13.23 12.49
N GLN A 271 7.17 -14.35 13.19
CA GLN A 271 6.12 -14.92 14.04
C GLN A 271 5.77 -13.98 15.20
N ASP A 272 6.78 -13.42 15.87
CA ASP A 272 6.60 -12.51 17.01
C ASP A 272 5.93 -11.19 16.58
N LEU A 273 6.22 -10.70 15.37
CA LEU A 273 5.55 -9.57 14.73
C LEU A 273 4.04 -9.80 14.61
N GLN A 274 3.62 -10.97 14.10
CA GLN A 274 2.21 -11.31 13.96
C GLN A 274 1.51 -11.41 15.32
N GLN A 275 2.16 -12.05 16.31
CA GLN A 275 1.62 -12.13 17.67
C GLN A 275 1.44 -10.75 18.31
N THR A 276 2.43 -9.87 18.11
CA THR A 276 2.38 -8.48 18.59
C THR A 276 1.23 -7.72 17.94
N ALA A 277 1.04 -7.85 16.63
CA ALA A 277 -0.07 -7.22 15.91
C ALA A 277 -1.44 -7.67 16.46
N VAL A 278 -1.63 -8.98 16.69
CA VAL A 278 -2.86 -9.52 17.31
C VAL A 278 -3.05 -9.03 18.74
N ALA A 279 -1.98 -8.95 19.54
CA ALA A 279 -2.05 -8.44 20.90
C ALA A 279 -2.45 -6.96 20.95
N LEU A 280 -1.88 -6.13 20.07
CA LEU A 280 -2.26 -4.71 19.93
C LEU A 280 -3.73 -4.59 19.52
N PHE A 281 -4.16 -5.34 18.51
CA PHE A 281 -5.54 -5.33 18.05
C PHE A 281 -6.53 -5.70 19.17
N THR A 282 -6.28 -6.79 19.90
CA THR A 282 -7.19 -7.22 20.98
C THR A 282 -7.17 -6.30 22.19
N SER A 283 -6.02 -5.73 22.55
CA SER A 283 -5.89 -4.77 23.66
C SER A 283 -6.49 -3.38 23.39
N SER A 284 -6.58 -2.98 22.12
CA SER A 284 -7.11 -1.67 21.69
C SER A 284 -8.60 -1.46 21.98
N THR A 285 -9.35 -2.51 22.33
CA THR A 285 -10.81 -2.49 22.46
C THR A 285 -11.35 -1.96 23.81
N SER A 286 -10.51 -1.37 24.66
CA SER A 286 -10.92 -0.98 26.02
C SER A 286 -11.60 0.40 26.15
N ASN A 287 -11.72 1.22 25.09
CA ASN A 287 -12.30 2.56 25.18
C ASN A 287 -13.30 2.97 24.06
N CYS A 288 -13.68 2.07 23.15
CA CYS A 288 -14.59 2.41 22.05
C CYS A 288 -16.08 2.14 22.38
N SER A 289 -16.59 2.74 23.47
CA SER A 289 -18.01 2.62 23.86
C SER A 289 -18.79 3.94 23.81
N SER A 290 -18.18 5.06 23.38
CA SER A 290 -18.82 6.39 23.41
C SER A 290 -19.11 7.01 22.04
N TYR A 291 -18.78 6.38 20.92
CA TYR A 291 -18.91 7.00 19.59
C TYR A 291 -20.13 6.58 18.75
N GLN A 292 -21.21 6.10 19.37
CA GLN A 292 -22.42 5.68 18.64
C GLN A 292 -23.77 6.12 19.27
N ARG A 293 -23.83 7.28 19.94
CA ARG A 293 -25.09 7.81 20.50
C ARG A 293 -25.43 9.27 20.18
N SER A 294 -24.83 9.88 19.16
CA SER A 294 -25.12 11.28 18.80
C SER A 294 -25.87 11.49 17.47
N SER A 295 -26.28 10.45 16.75
CA SER A 295 -26.99 10.61 15.46
C SER A 295 -28.44 10.11 15.44
N ILE A 296 -29.05 9.87 16.60
CA ILE A 296 -30.51 9.64 16.70
C ILE A 296 -31.07 10.65 17.69
N ASN A 297 -31.22 11.90 17.24
CA ASN A 297 -32.22 12.86 17.70
C ASN A 297 -31.97 14.20 16.99
N MET A 298 -32.64 14.42 15.86
CA MET A 298 -33.17 15.74 15.49
C MET A 298 -34.32 15.57 14.49
N GLY A 299 -35.50 16.05 14.86
CA GLY A 299 -36.58 16.48 13.95
C GLY A 299 -37.51 15.39 13.44
#